data_AF-A0A3M0ZYE0-F1
#
_entry.id   AF-A0A3M0ZYE0-F1
#
_cell.length_a   1.000
_cell.length_b   1.000
_cell.length_c   1.000
_cell.angle_alpha   90.00
_cell.angle_beta   90.00
_cell.angle_gamma   90.00
#
_symmetry.space_group_name_H-M   'P 1'
#
loop_
_entity.id
_entity.type
_entity.pdbx_description
1 polymer ?
#
loop_
_entity_poly.entity_id
_entity_poly.type
_entity_poly.pdbx_seq_one_letter_code
_entity_poly.pdbx_strand_id
1 'polypeptide(L)'
;MVYSINDTRPIHDRKRTQAADRNRARLIALEALAFVFREERLAARFLAMTGIDPTTLRERAGDDAILAAVLAFLAAHEPDLVAFASAVGYTPHEVGDAARHLAEERTDSN
;
A
#
# COMPACT_ATOMS: atom_id res chain seq x y z
N MET A 1 45.33 24.80 -0.33
CA MET A 1 44.74 24.38 -1.63
C MET A 1 44.33 22.92 -1.48
N VAL A 2 43.21 22.69 -0.80
CA VAL A 2 41.92 22.18 -1.32
C VAL A 2 42.02 20.87 -2.13
N TYR A 3 41.55 19.76 -1.57
CA TYR A 3 40.44 18.99 -2.16
C TYR A 3 39.83 18.01 -1.13
N SER A 4 38.56 18.26 -0.80
CA SER A 4 37.59 17.28 -0.33
C SER A 4 37.26 16.35 -1.49
N ILE A 5 37.07 15.05 -1.26
CA ILE A 5 36.03 14.17 -1.84
C ILE A 5 36.51 12.71 -1.83
N ASN A 6 35.96 11.90 -0.92
CA ASN A 6 35.47 10.57 -1.27
C ASN A 6 34.64 10.06 -0.08
N ASP A 7 33.49 10.70 0.08
CA ASP A 7 32.33 10.05 0.67
C ASP A 7 31.82 9.06 -0.41
N THR A 8 32.42 7.87 -0.48
CA THR A 8 31.94 6.80 -1.37
C THR A 8 30.90 5.98 -0.63
N ARG A 9 29.75 6.60 -0.31
CA ARG A 9 28.55 5.85 0.06
C ARG A 9 27.97 5.22 -1.21
N PRO A 10 27.64 3.91 -1.22
CA PRO A 10 27.20 3.23 -2.42
C PRO A 10 25.78 3.68 -2.82
N ILE A 11 25.64 4.16 -4.06
CA ILE A 11 24.39 4.64 -4.68
C ILE A 11 23.43 3.51 -5.14
N HIS A 12 23.80 2.23 -5.01
CA HIS A 12 23.04 1.10 -5.57
C HIS A 12 22.24 0.24 -4.57
N ASP A 13 22.24 0.55 -3.27
CA ASP A 13 21.52 -0.26 -2.26
C ASP A 13 20.04 0.14 -2.12
N ARG A 14 19.73 1.45 -2.21
CA ARG A 14 18.36 2.00 -2.00
C ARG A 14 17.28 1.33 -2.87
N LYS A 15 17.55 1.08 -4.16
CA LYS A 15 16.55 0.47 -5.06
C LYS A 15 16.17 -0.95 -4.64
N ARG A 16 17.08 -1.71 -4.02
CA ARG A 16 16.83 -3.10 -3.62
C ARG A 16 15.93 -3.14 -2.38
N THR A 17 16.22 -2.29 -1.41
CA THR A 17 15.41 -2.13 -0.18
C THR A 17 14.02 -1.61 -0.53
N GLN A 18 13.93 -0.59 -1.38
CA GLN A 18 12.65 -0.03 -1.84
C GLN A 18 11.76 -1.05 -2.55
N ALA A 19 12.33 -1.93 -3.39
CA ALA A 19 11.56 -2.99 -4.04
C ALA A 19 11.03 -4.04 -3.04
N ALA A 20 11.79 -4.35 -1.98
CA ALA A 20 11.35 -5.24 -0.91
C ALA A 20 10.23 -4.60 -0.07
N ASP A 21 10.36 -3.32 0.26
CA ASP A 21 9.36 -2.55 1.01
C ASP A 21 8.05 -2.45 0.20
N ARG A 22 8.14 -2.23 -1.12
CA ARG A 22 6.97 -2.22 -2.01
C ARG A 22 6.30 -3.58 -2.08
N ASN A 23 7.08 -4.67 -2.20
CA ASN A 23 6.50 -6.01 -2.18
C ASN A 23 5.78 -6.29 -0.86
N ARG A 24 6.35 -5.86 0.27
CA ARG A 24 5.70 -5.97 1.57
C ARG A 24 4.42 -5.12 1.65
N ALA A 25 4.45 -3.89 1.14
CA ALA A 25 3.28 -3.03 1.06
C ALA A 25 2.16 -3.64 0.19
N ARG A 26 2.50 -4.23 -0.95
CA ARG A 26 1.54 -4.95 -1.81
C ARG A 26 0.92 -6.14 -1.10
N LEU A 27 1.70 -6.90 -0.34
CA LEU A 27 1.18 -8.02 0.46
C LEU A 27 0.17 -7.54 1.50
N ILE A 28 0.50 -6.50 2.27
CA ILE A 28 -0.41 -5.89 3.25
C ILE A 28 -1.70 -5.40 2.56
N ALA A 29 -1.58 -4.77 1.39
CA ALA A 29 -2.73 -4.31 0.63
C ALA A 29 -3.62 -5.45 0.11
N LEU A 30 -3.03 -6.58 -0.32
CA LEU A 30 -3.78 -7.76 -0.73
C LEU A 30 -4.50 -8.42 0.45
N GLU A 31 -3.85 -8.46 1.63
CA GLU A 31 -4.47 -8.94 2.87
C GLU A 31 -5.62 -8.01 3.29
N ALA A 32 -5.44 -6.70 3.17
CA ALA A 32 -6.48 -5.69 3.38
C ALA A 32 -7.65 -5.87 2.41
N LEU A 33 -7.39 -6.11 1.13
CA LEU A 33 -8.41 -6.41 0.14
C LEU A 33 -9.19 -7.66 0.53
N ALA A 34 -8.51 -8.75 0.88
CA ALA A 34 -9.17 -9.95 1.35
C ALA A 34 -10.03 -9.69 2.60
N PHE A 35 -9.56 -8.89 3.55
CA PHE A 35 -10.33 -8.51 4.75
C PHE A 35 -11.60 -7.71 4.40
N VAL A 36 -11.48 -6.69 3.55
CA VAL A 36 -12.61 -5.87 3.09
C VAL A 36 -13.66 -6.71 2.37
N PHE A 37 -13.24 -7.67 1.55
CA PHE A 37 -14.15 -8.55 0.79
C PHE A 37 -14.74 -9.71 1.60
N ARG A 38 -14.25 -9.97 2.82
CA ARG A 38 -14.91 -10.89 3.75
C ARG A 38 -16.14 -10.29 4.42
N GLU A 39 -16.18 -8.96 4.57
CA GLU A 39 -17.30 -8.24 5.15
C GLU A 39 -18.12 -7.56 4.06
N GLU A 40 -19.33 -8.07 3.80
CA GLU A 40 -20.18 -7.61 2.70
C GLU A 40 -20.47 -6.10 2.74
N ARG A 41 -20.60 -5.53 3.95
CA ARG A 41 -20.79 -4.10 4.16
C ARG A 41 -19.57 -3.27 3.75
N LEU A 42 -18.36 -3.74 4.07
CA LEU A 42 -17.12 -3.06 3.70
C LEU A 42 -16.89 -3.17 2.20
N ALA A 43 -17.11 -4.36 1.61
CA ALA A 43 -17.02 -4.58 0.17
C ALA A 43 -17.96 -3.65 -0.61
N ALA A 44 -19.24 -3.60 -0.23
CA ALA A 44 -20.22 -2.72 -0.88
C ALA A 44 -19.83 -1.24 -0.77
N ARG A 45 -19.36 -0.79 0.40
CA ARG A 45 -18.90 0.59 0.61
C ARG A 45 -17.65 0.91 -0.21
N PHE A 46 -16.70 -0.01 -0.29
CA PHE A 46 -15.48 0.16 -1.08
C PHE A 46 -15.79 0.28 -2.59
N LEU A 47 -16.64 -0.60 -3.12
CA LEU A 47 -17.07 -0.53 -4.52
C LEU A 47 -17.85 0.75 -4.81
N ALA A 48 -18.77 1.16 -3.93
CA ALA A 48 -19.52 2.41 -4.08
C ALA A 48 -18.61 3.65 -4.05
N MET A 49 -17.58 3.64 -3.20
CA MET A 49 -16.64 4.76 -3.06
C MET A 49 -15.66 4.84 -4.23
N THR A 50 -15.18 3.70 -4.72
CA THR A 50 -14.22 3.65 -5.83
C THR A 50 -14.89 3.69 -7.21
N GLY A 51 -16.18 3.36 -7.29
CA GLY A 51 -16.93 3.25 -8.55
C GLY A 51 -16.50 2.06 -9.41
N ILE A 52 -15.73 1.12 -8.87
CA ILE A 52 -15.17 -0.02 -9.60
C ILE A 52 -16.12 -1.21 -9.47
N ASP A 53 -16.35 -1.93 -10.57
CA ASP A 53 -17.12 -3.17 -10.58
C ASP A 53 -16.30 -4.35 -10.01
N PRO A 54 -16.90 -5.34 -9.32
CA PRO A 54 -16.18 -6.53 -8.84
C PRO A 54 -15.39 -7.28 -9.90
N THR A 55 -15.83 -7.25 -11.16
CA THR A 55 -15.16 -7.91 -12.29
C THR A 55 -13.86 -7.19 -12.62
N THR A 56 -13.95 -5.88 -12.87
CA THR A 56 -12.80 -5.00 -13.11
C THR A 56 -11.82 -5.02 -11.95
N LEU A 57 -12.33 -5.08 -10.72
CA LEU A 57 -11.50 -5.17 -9.54
C LEU A 57 -10.66 -6.45 -9.51
N ARG A 58 -11.23 -7.61 -9.87
CA ARG A 58 -10.48 -8.87 -9.93
C ARG A 58 -9.40 -8.84 -11.01
N GLU A 59 -9.71 -8.27 -12.17
CA GLU A 59 -8.73 -8.10 -13.26
C GLU A 59 -7.58 -7.19 -12.84
N ARG A 60 -7.86 -6.18 -12.01
CA ARG A 60 -6.92 -5.14 -11.58
C ARG A 60 -6.44 -5.31 -10.14
N ALA A 61 -6.67 -6.46 -9.50
CA ALA A 61 -6.35 -6.67 -8.09
C ALA A 61 -4.84 -6.56 -7.80
N GLY A 62 -4.00 -6.77 -8.82
CA GLY A 62 -2.56 -6.58 -8.75
C GLY A 62 -2.06 -5.15 -9.03
N ASP A 63 -2.95 -4.22 -9.41
CA ASP A 63 -2.56 -2.84 -9.66
C ASP A 63 -2.28 -2.11 -8.35
N ASP A 64 -1.12 -1.45 -8.27
CA ASP A 64 -0.77 -0.58 -7.14
C ASP A 64 -1.82 0.51 -6.89
N ALA A 65 -2.60 0.87 -7.92
CA ALA A 65 -3.75 1.76 -7.80
C ALA A 65 -4.82 1.26 -6.84
N ILE A 66 -5.23 0.01 -7.04
CA ILE A 66 -6.29 -0.63 -6.29
C ILE A 66 -5.78 -0.91 -4.89
N LEU A 67 -4.54 -1.40 -4.79
CA LEU A 67 -3.88 -1.70 -3.54
C LEU A 67 -3.69 -0.45 -2.67
N ALA A 68 -3.28 0.68 -3.24
CA ALA A 68 -3.22 1.94 -2.50
C ALA A 68 -4.62 2.43 -2.10
N ALA A 69 -5.62 2.29 -2.97
CA ALA A 69 -7.00 2.72 -2.69
C ALA A 69 -7.64 1.95 -1.53
N VAL A 70 -7.41 0.63 -1.42
CA VAL A 70 -7.96 -0.17 -0.31
C VAL A 70 -7.28 0.18 1.01
N LEU A 71 -5.97 0.43 1.02
CA LEU A 71 -5.28 0.89 2.22
C LEU A 71 -5.75 2.29 2.63
N ALA A 72 -5.96 3.20 1.68
CA ALA A 72 -6.52 4.52 1.96
C ALA A 72 -7.96 4.46 2.47
N PHE A 73 -8.78 3.54 1.95
CA PHE A 73 -10.13 3.29 2.43
C PHE A 73 -10.15 2.84 3.89
N LEU A 74 -9.27 1.90 4.27
CA LEU A 74 -9.12 1.46 5.65
C LEU A 74 -8.62 2.62 6.52
N ALA A 75 -7.60 3.35 6.07
CA ALA A 75 -7.05 4.49 6.79
C ALA A 75 -8.07 5.63 7.01
N ALA A 76 -9.06 5.77 6.12
CA ALA A 76 -10.14 6.74 6.27
C ALA A 76 -11.14 6.40 7.39
N HIS A 77 -11.16 5.15 7.86
CA HIS A 77 -12.03 4.67 8.95
C HIS A 77 -11.19 3.96 10.01
N GLU A 78 -10.81 4.70 11.05
CA GLU A 78 -9.99 4.18 12.16
C GLU A 78 -10.48 2.83 12.74
N PRO A 79 -11.79 2.58 12.96
CA PRO A 79 -12.25 1.28 13.46
C PRO A 79 -11.93 0.12 12.53
N ASP A 80 -12.06 0.32 11.21
CA ASP A 80 -11.81 -0.72 10.20
C ASP A 80 -10.30 -0.96 10.07
N LEU A 81 -9.51 0.11 10.16
CA LEU A 81 -8.05 0.03 10.20
C LEU A 81 -7.56 -0.79 11.40
N VAL A 82 -8.08 -0.50 12.59
CA VAL A 82 -7.71 -1.23 13.82
C VAL A 82 -8.18 -2.68 13.75
N ALA A 83 -9.37 -2.94 13.22
CA ALA A 83 -9.88 -4.30 13.05
C ALA A 83 -9.00 -5.12 12.09
N PHE A 84 -8.61 -4.54 10.96
CA PHE A 84 -7.68 -5.16 10.02
C PHE A 84 -6.31 -5.42 10.66
N ALA A 85 -5.74 -4.40 11.29
CA ALA A 85 -4.42 -4.47 11.91
C ALA A 85 -4.39 -5.57 13.00
N SER A 86 -5.45 -5.65 13.81
CA SER A 86 -5.65 -6.71 14.80
C SER A 86 -5.83 -8.10 14.18
N ALA A 87 -6.55 -8.20 13.05
CA ALA A 87 -6.83 -9.47 12.40
C ALA A 87 -5.59 -10.12 11.76
N VAL A 88 -4.66 -9.30 11.25
CA VAL A 88 -3.45 -9.77 10.53
C VAL A 88 -2.18 -9.67 11.39
N GLY A 89 -2.22 -8.89 12.47
CA GLY A 89 -1.09 -8.70 13.39
C GLY A 89 -0.14 -7.57 12.99
N TYR A 90 -0.62 -6.59 12.24
CA TYR A 90 0.14 -5.36 11.94
C TYR A 90 -0.25 -4.24 12.90
N THR A 91 0.54 -3.18 12.90
CA THR A 91 0.17 -1.90 13.51
C THR A 91 -0.55 -1.01 12.49
N PRO A 92 -1.50 -0.15 12.93
CA PRO A 92 -2.12 0.84 12.04
C PRO A 92 -1.11 1.74 11.30
N HIS A 93 0.04 1.99 11.94
CA HIS A 93 1.14 2.76 11.35
C HIS A 93 1.76 2.05 10.14
N GLU A 94 2.04 0.74 10.25
CA GLU A 94 2.60 -0.05 9.14
C GLU A 94 1.67 -0.06 7.92
N VAL A 95 0.36 -0.07 8.13
CA VAL A 95 -0.64 -0.01 7.05
C VAL A 95 -0.60 1.36 6.35
N GLY A 96 -0.46 2.44 7.11
CA GLY A 96 -0.30 3.80 6.57
C GLY A 96 1.01 3.98 5.81
N ASP A 97 2.11 3.41 6.31
CA ASP A 97 3.40 3.42 5.62
C ASP A 97 3.34 2.62 4.31
N ALA A 98 2.70 1.45 4.33
CA ALA A 98 2.46 0.65 3.12
C ALA A 98 1.70 1.46 2.05
N ALA A 99 0.65 2.19 2.43
CA ALA A 99 -0.10 3.03 1.51
C ALA A 99 0.79 4.12 0.87
N ARG A 100 1.66 4.72 1.67
CA ARG A 100 2.59 5.76 1.21
C ARG A 100 3.62 5.19 0.23
N HIS A 101 4.21 4.04 0.53
CA HIS A 101 5.16 3.37 -0.36
C HIS A 101 4.57 3.00 -1.73
N LEU A 102 3.27 2.64 -1.79
CA LEU A 102 2.59 2.38 -3.05
C LEU A 102 2.23 3.67 -3.82
N ALA A 103 2.11 4.81 -3.13
CA ALA A 103 1.75 6.09 -3.73
C ALA A 103 2.97 6.88 -4.26
N GLU A 104 4.13 6.79 -3.58
CA GLU A 104 5.32 7.59 -3.88
C GLU A 104 5.89 7.34 -5.29
N GLU A 105 6.01 6.10 -5.75
CA GLU A 105 6.66 5.75 -7.03
C GLU A 105 5.86 6.18 -8.27
N ARG A 106 4.60 6.62 -8.11
CA ARG A 106 3.84 7.25 -9.20
C ARG A 106 4.39 8.61 -9.61
N THR A 107 5.10 9.28 -8.71
CA THR A 107 5.59 10.66 -8.95
C THR A 107 6.93 10.66 -9.69
N ASP A 108 7.66 9.55 -9.68
CA ASP A 108 9.03 9.48 -10.23
C ASP A 108 9.07 9.04 -11.70
N SER A 109 7.91 8.80 -12.32
CA SER A 109 7.78 8.28 -13.68
C SER A 109 6.93 9.20 -14.58
N ASN A 110 7.27 10.49 -14.66
CA ASN A 110 6.85 11.38 -15.75
C ASN A 110 7.91 12.46 -16.08
#